data_AF-A0A3M7U120-F1
#
_entry.id   AF-A0A3M7U120-F1
#
_cell.length_a   1.000
_cell.length_b   1.000
_cell.length_c   1.000
_cell.angle_alpha   90.00
_cell.angle_beta   90.00
_cell.angle_gamma   90.00
#
_symmetry.space_group_name_H-M   'P 1'
#
loop_
_entity.id
_entity.type
_entity.pdbx_description
1 polymer ?
#
loop_
_entity_poly.entity_id
_entity_poly.type
_entity_poly.pdbx_seq_one_letter_code
_entity_poly.pdbx_strand_id
1 'polypeptide(L)'
;MMKQVMWLFCCLALFSGFAVGCGNSGEDGAMEYTGFTNQADAEKEKGKIINFLSEAESHIRKPLSETQLNEEGVTVFQSFTTKEELDEYLQQVLSDELADTVSEKMTDLSRSREGEYLAAVRGVRWPTILDADPLTINIVEHSKTQTVMEMDVVQNGRTNRLQYKVMKESDGENPKVVQKTIQYN
;
A
#
# COMPACT_ATOMS: atom_id res chain seq x y z
N MET A 1 53.18 32.80 -23.67
CA MET A 1 51.76 32.63 -23.28
C MET A 1 50.90 33.18 -24.40
N MET A 2 50.32 32.30 -25.20
CA MET A 2 49.41 32.66 -26.29
C MET A 2 48.00 32.89 -25.73
N LYS A 3 47.40 34.05 -26.05
CA LYS A 3 45.96 34.29 -25.97
C LYS A 3 45.63 35.55 -26.77
N GLN A 4 45.26 35.38 -28.03
CA GLN A 4 44.49 36.30 -28.88
C GLN A 4 44.16 35.52 -30.16
N VAL A 5 43.08 35.70 -30.90
CA VAL A 5 41.81 36.44 -30.77
C VAL A 5 40.92 35.77 -31.83
N MET A 6 39.63 35.71 -31.50
CA MET A 6 38.49 35.36 -32.36
C MET A 6 38.52 36.07 -33.72
N TRP A 7 38.31 35.34 -34.82
CA TRP A 7 37.84 35.90 -36.09
C TRP A 7 36.69 35.06 -36.65
N LEU A 8 35.57 35.75 -36.86
CA LEU A 8 34.37 35.35 -37.61
C LEU A 8 34.72 34.87 -39.03
N PHE A 9 33.83 34.08 -39.65
CA PHE A 9 33.17 34.35 -40.94
C PHE A 9 32.25 33.14 -41.26
N CYS A 10 30.93 33.27 -41.09
CA CYS A 10 29.95 33.63 -42.13
C CYS A 10 29.73 32.53 -43.19
N CYS A 11 28.52 31.95 -43.25
CA CYS A 11 27.64 32.07 -44.42
C CYS A 11 26.34 31.27 -44.26
N LEU A 12 25.22 31.95 -44.55
CA LEU A 12 23.88 31.43 -44.75
C LEU A 12 23.81 30.39 -45.88
N ALA A 13 22.92 29.41 -45.72
CA ALA A 13 22.08 28.76 -46.76
C ALA A 13 21.44 27.52 -46.11
N LEU A 14 20.17 27.10 -46.27
CA LEU A 14 19.07 27.46 -47.15
C LEU A 14 17.80 26.86 -46.52
N PHE A 15 16.69 27.59 -46.56
CA PHE A 15 15.35 27.09 -46.30
C PHE A 15 14.82 26.38 -47.55
N SER A 16 14.49 25.08 -47.43
CA SER A 16 13.51 24.31 -48.24
C SER A 16 13.63 22.85 -47.78
N GLY A 17 12.73 22.29 -46.97
CA GLY A 17 11.35 22.00 -47.32
C GLY A 17 11.30 20.79 -48.26
N PHE A 18 11.15 19.57 -47.73
CA PHE A 18 10.29 18.49 -48.22
C PHE A 18 10.38 17.27 -47.28
N ALA A 19 9.28 16.55 -47.19
CA ALA A 19 8.94 15.57 -46.18
C ALA A 19 9.63 14.21 -46.32
N VAL A 20 9.42 13.41 -45.26
CA VAL A 20 9.46 11.94 -45.17
C VAL A 20 10.82 11.30 -44.85
N GLY A 21 10.89 10.72 -43.64
CA GLY A 21 11.73 9.56 -43.34
C GLY A 21 13.01 9.84 -42.56
N CYS A 22 12.91 9.96 -41.23
CA CYS A 22 14.03 9.67 -40.33
C CYS A 22 13.72 8.36 -39.59
N GLY A 23 14.35 7.28 -40.05
CA GLY A 23 14.68 6.15 -39.21
C GLY A 23 15.92 6.43 -38.36
N ASN A 24 16.12 5.56 -37.37
CA ASN A 24 17.15 5.52 -36.32
C ASN A 24 17.00 6.58 -35.22
N SER A 25 17.12 6.23 -33.94
CA SER A 25 18.04 5.25 -33.35
C SER A 25 17.40 4.47 -32.21
N GLY A 26 17.69 3.17 -32.14
CA GLY A 26 17.40 2.35 -30.97
C GLY A 26 18.11 2.91 -29.75
N GLU A 27 17.32 3.33 -28.77
CA GLU A 27 17.72 3.36 -27.38
C GLU A 27 16.89 2.31 -26.67
N ASP A 28 17.62 1.33 -26.15
CA ASP A 28 17.20 0.17 -25.38
C ASP A 28 16.69 0.64 -24.01
N GLY A 29 15.60 1.40 -24.02
CA GLY A 29 14.77 1.59 -22.85
C GLY A 29 13.85 0.38 -22.81
N ALA A 30 14.18 -0.59 -21.96
CA ALA A 30 13.24 -1.62 -21.53
C ALA A 30 12.02 -0.93 -20.91
N MET A 31 11.11 -0.52 -21.77
CA MET A 31 9.76 -0.13 -21.41
C MET A 31 9.17 -1.44 -20.91
N GLU A 32 9.15 -1.63 -19.59
CA GLU A 32 8.35 -2.67 -18.94
C GLU A 32 6.95 -2.49 -19.52
N TYR A 33 6.61 -3.36 -20.48
CA TYR A 33 5.25 -3.56 -20.87
C TYR A 33 4.54 -3.92 -19.56
N THR A 34 3.71 -3.00 -19.08
CA THR A 34 2.65 -3.29 -18.12
C THR A 34 1.76 -4.30 -18.82
N GLY A 35 2.18 -5.55 -18.78
CA GLY A 35 1.51 -6.66 -19.42
C GLY A 35 0.10 -6.69 -18.85
N PHE A 36 -0.87 -6.33 -19.69
CA PHE A 36 -2.28 -6.55 -19.40
C PHE A 36 -2.43 -7.96 -18.85
N THR A 37 -2.97 -8.01 -17.65
CA THR A 37 -3.07 -9.16 -16.79
C THR A 37 -3.67 -10.35 -17.54
N ASN A 38 -3.03 -11.52 -17.47
CA ASN A 38 -3.73 -12.77 -17.78
C ASN A 38 -4.82 -12.95 -16.72
N GLN A 39 -6.06 -12.55 -17.05
CA GLN A 39 -7.20 -12.54 -16.13
C GLN A 39 -7.46 -13.94 -15.53
N ALA A 40 -7.07 -15.00 -16.24
CA ALA A 40 -7.15 -16.37 -15.75
C ALA A 40 -6.18 -16.68 -14.60
N ASP A 41 -5.01 -16.04 -14.56
CA ASP A 41 -4.04 -16.23 -13.48
C ASP A 41 -4.40 -15.36 -12.27
N ALA A 42 -4.94 -14.16 -12.49
CA ALA A 42 -5.49 -13.32 -11.43
C ALA A 42 -6.61 -14.07 -10.67
N GLU A 43 -7.53 -14.74 -11.36
CA GLU A 43 -8.60 -15.47 -10.68
C GLU A 43 -8.14 -16.72 -9.93
N LYS A 44 -7.06 -17.37 -10.37
CA LYS A 44 -6.44 -18.45 -9.59
C LYS A 44 -5.80 -17.93 -8.30
N GLU A 45 -5.28 -16.71 -8.31
CA GLU A 45 -4.66 -16.10 -7.13
C GLU A 45 -5.64 -15.42 -6.19
N LYS A 46 -6.84 -15.04 -6.66
CA LYS A 46 -7.85 -14.35 -5.87
C LYS A 46 -8.11 -15.00 -4.51
N GLY A 47 -8.29 -16.32 -4.47
CA GLY A 47 -8.48 -17.04 -3.22
C GLY A 47 -7.30 -16.92 -2.24
N LYS A 48 -6.06 -16.92 -2.74
CA LYS A 48 -4.86 -16.74 -1.91
C LYS A 48 -4.80 -15.34 -1.32
N ILE A 49 -5.08 -14.31 -2.11
CA ILE A 49 -5.05 -12.92 -1.64
C ILE A 49 -6.20 -12.66 -0.66
N ILE A 50 -7.39 -13.22 -0.87
CA ILE A 50 -8.50 -13.14 0.09
C ILE A 50 -8.10 -13.75 1.44
N ASN A 51 -7.49 -14.93 1.43
CA ASN A 51 -7.04 -15.59 2.66
C ASN A 51 -5.98 -14.74 3.36
N PHE A 52 -4.97 -14.28 2.63
CA PHE A 52 -3.94 -13.38 3.16
C PHE A 52 -4.54 -12.12 3.79
N LEU A 53 -5.44 -11.42 3.11
CA LEU A 53 -6.09 -10.22 3.63
C LEU A 53 -6.93 -10.52 4.88
N SER A 54 -7.60 -11.67 4.92
CA SER A 54 -8.38 -12.09 6.09
C SER A 54 -7.50 -12.37 7.30
N GLU A 55 -6.37 -13.07 7.09
CA GLU A 55 -5.37 -13.34 8.12
C GLU A 55 -4.67 -12.06 8.58
N ALA A 56 -4.28 -11.18 7.67
CA ALA A 56 -3.68 -9.88 7.97
C ALA A 56 -4.61 -9.01 8.82
N GLU A 57 -5.90 -8.93 8.48
CA GLU A 57 -6.86 -8.15 9.26
C GLU A 57 -7.16 -8.78 10.63
N SER A 58 -7.12 -10.11 10.74
CA SER A 58 -7.16 -10.80 12.03
C SER A 58 -5.94 -10.45 12.89
N HIS A 59 -4.74 -10.49 12.29
CA HIS A 59 -3.47 -10.14 12.92
C HIS A 59 -3.47 -8.69 13.44
N ILE A 60 -3.94 -7.74 12.64
CA ILE A 60 -4.06 -6.31 12.99
C ILE A 60 -5.08 -6.09 14.12
N ARG A 61 -6.19 -6.82 14.13
CA ARG A 61 -7.26 -6.67 15.14
C ARG A 61 -6.92 -7.33 16.47
N LYS A 62 -6.08 -8.37 16.47
CA LYS A 62 -5.75 -9.15 17.67
C LYS A 62 -5.29 -8.28 18.86
N PRO A 63 -4.32 -7.35 18.72
CA PRO A 63 -3.91 -6.48 19.82
C PRO A 63 -5.06 -5.71 20.48
N LEU A 64 -6.03 -5.22 19.67
CA LEU A 64 -7.18 -4.47 20.18
C LEU A 64 -8.14 -5.36 20.96
N SER A 65 -8.33 -6.60 20.52
CA SER A 65 -9.20 -7.57 21.20
C SER A 65 -8.65 -8.04 22.54
N GLU A 66 -7.33 -7.92 22.73
CA GLU A 66 -6.61 -8.30 23.95
C GLU A 66 -6.34 -7.09 24.86
N THR A 67 -6.99 -5.95 24.61
CA THR A 67 -6.86 -4.78 25.49
C THR A 67 -7.58 -4.97 26.83
N GLN A 68 -7.06 -4.34 27.89
CA GLN A 68 -7.66 -4.40 29.22
C GLN A 68 -7.64 -3.03 29.92
N LEU A 69 -8.45 -2.86 30.96
CA LEU A 69 -8.38 -1.69 31.83
C LEU A 69 -7.29 -1.90 32.89
N ASN A 70 -6.37 -0.94 33.00
CA ASN A 70 -5.42 -0.90 34.11
C ASN A 70 -6.06 -0.27 35.37
N GLU A 71 -5.30 -0.20 36.46
CA GLU A 71 -5.75 0.39 37.74
C GLU A 71 -6.12 1.88 37.63
N GLU A 72 -5.53 2.59 36.65
CA GLU A 72 -5.80 4.00 36.35
C GLU A 72 -7.03 4.18 35.42
N GLY A 73 -7.74 3.10 35.06
CA GLY A 73 -8.90 3.14 34.17
C GLY A 73 -8.57 3.44 32.70
N VAL A 74 -7.30 3.29 32.31
CA VAL A 74 -6.81 3.40 30.94
C VAL A 74 -6.95 2.06 30.24
N THR A 75 -7.41 2.06 28.99
CA THR A 75 -7.39 0.85 28.16
C THR A 75 -5.98 0.68 27.61
N VAL A 76 -5.34 -0.44 27.89
CA VAL A 76 -3.94 -0.70 27.54
C VAL A 76 -3.82 -1.99 26.76
N PHE A 77 -2.80 -2.08 25.89
CA PHE A 77 -2.43 -3.33 25.24
C PHE A 77 -1.82 -4.30 26.27
N GLN A 78 -2.16 -5.60 26.17
CA GLN A 78 -1.55 -6.63 27.03
C GLN A 78 -0.15 -7.03 26.55
N SER A 79 0.07 -7.07 25.24
CA SER A 79 1.31 -7.60 24.64
C SER A 79 2.35 -6.54 24.28
N PHE A 80 2.02 -5.25 24.43
CA PHE A 80 2.87 -4.14 23.98
C PHE A 80 2.94 -3.05 25.03
N THR A 81 4.16 -2.57 25.29
CA THR A 81 4.45 -1.47 26.21
C THR A 81 4.91 -0.21 25.47
N THR A 82 5.38 -0.34 24.22
CA THR A 82 5.78 0.77 23.37
C THR A 82 5.08 0.75 22.01
N LYS A 83 4.96 1.92 21.35
CA LYS A 83 4.42 2.00 19.98
C LYS A 83 5.29 1.23 19.00
N GLU A 84 6.61 1.25 19.20
CA GLU A 84 7.59 0.55 18.36
C GLU A 84 7.36 -0.96 18.35
N GLU A 85 7.13 -1.59 19.51
CA GLU A 85 6.82 -3.03 19.57
C GLU A 85 5.53 -3.38 18.82
N LEU A 86 4.50 -2.53 18.92
CA LEU A 86 3.26 -2.71 18.17
C LEU A 86 3.48 -2.52 16.67
N ASP A 87 4.31 -1.54 16.28
CA ASP A 87 4.66 -1.27 14.90
C ASP A 87 5.37 -2.46 14.26
N GLU A 88 6.42 -2.98 14.89
CA GLU A 88 7.15 -4.17 14.44
C GLU A 88 6.24 -5.40 14.31
N TYR A 89 5.30 -5.57 15.25
CA TYR A 89 4.29 -6.62 15.16
C TYR A 89 3.41 -6.46 13.91
N LEU A 90 2.96 -5.25 13.61
CA LEU A 90 2.10 -4.96 12.46
C LEU A 90 2.85 -5.08 11.13
N GLN A 91 4.15 -4.75 11.09
CA GLN A 91 5.02 -4.91 9.93
C GLN A 91 5.10 -6.37 9.44
N GLN A 92 4.67 -7.37 10.23
CA GLN A 92 4.57 -8.76 9.74
C GLN A 92 3.61 -8.92 8.57
N VAL A 93 2.58 -8.06 8.46
CA VAL A 93 1.56 -8.13 7.39
C VAL A 93 1.37 -6.81 6.64
N LEU A 94 1.88 -5.70 7.18
CA LEU A 94 1.82 -4.36 6.59
C LEU A 94 3.21 -3.90 6.10
N SER A 95 3.26 -2.97 5.16
CA SER A 95 4.49 -2.19 4.93
C SER A 95 4.77 -1.25 6.10
N ASP A 96 6.03 -0.86 6.27
CA ASP A 96 6.50 0.05 7.32
C ASP A 96 5.63 1.32 7.43
N GLU A 97 5.37 2.01 6.32
CA GLU A 97 4.55 3.24 6.31
C GLU A 97 3.10 2.99 6.78
N LEU A 98 2.53 1.84 6.43
CA LEU A 98 1.15 1.50 6.80
C LEU A 98 1.08 0.97 8.23
N ALA A 99 2.10 0.23 8.68
CA ALA A 99 2.26 -0.17 10.07
C ALA A 99 2.32 1.06 10.98
N ASP A 100 3.13 2.06 10.65
CA ASP A 100 3.27 3.28 11.45
C ASP A 100 1.95 4.05 11.54
N THR A 101 1.27 4.19 10.39
CA THR A 101 -0.06 4.81 10.33
C THR A 101 -1.09 4.06 11.17
N VAL A 102 -1.07 2.73 11.14
CA VAL A 102 -2.03 1.88 11.87
C VAL A 102 -1.72 1.88 13.37
N SER A 103 -0.45 1.74 13.76
CA SER A 103 -0.02 1.78 15.16
C SER A 103 -0.34 3.13 15.81
N GLU A 104 -0.14 4.24 15.09
CA GLU A 104 -0.55 5.57 15.56
C GLU A 104 -2.06 5.67 15.78
N LYS A 105 -2.88 5.13 14.87
CA LYS A 105 -4.34 5.14 15.02
C LYS A 105 -4.87 4.21 16.12
N MET A 106 -4.12 3.16 16.45
CA MET A 106 -4.49 2.21 17.50
C MET A 106 -4.10 2.69 18.90
N THR A 107 -3.13 3.61 19.01
CA THR A 107 -2.51 4.01 20.27
C THR A 107 -2.98 5.39 20.75
N ASP A 108 -3.10 5.55 22.06
CA ASP A 108 -3.36 6.85 22.70
C ASP A 108 -2.09 7.28 23.44
N LEU A 109 -1.12 7.83 22.70
CA LEU A 109 0.18 8.22 23.24
C LEU A 109 0.08 9.25 24.38
N SER A 110 -1.01 10.04 24.43
CA SER A 110 -1.23 11.02 25.50
C SER A 110 -1.53 10.39 26.85
N ARG A 111 -1.99 9.14 26.84
CA ARG A 111 -2.31 8.34 28.04
C ARG A 111 -1.32 7.21 28.27
N SER A 112 -0.43 6.92 27.33
CA SER A 112 0.62 5.93 27.48
C SER A 112 1.68 6.39 28.49
N ARG A 113 2.37 5.43 29.10
CA ARG A 113 3.54 5.69 29.94
C ARG A 113 4.67 4.76 29.50
N GLU A 114 5.71 5.36 28.94
CA GLU A 114 6.86 4.66 28.37
C GLU A 114 7.50 3.71 29.39
N GLY A 115 7.75 2.46 28.97
CA GLY A 115 8.31 1.40 29.83
C GLY A 115 7.32 0.79 30.82
N GLU A 116 6.09 1.31 30.95
CA GLU A 116 5.05 0.74 31.82
C GLU A 116 3.89 0.16 31.01
N TYR A 117 3.26 0.96 30.14
CA TYR A 117 2.15 0.49 29.31
C TYR A 117 1.92 1.37 28.08
N LEU A 118 1.43 0.73 27.02
CA LEU A 118 0.92 1.40 25.83
C LEU A 118 -0.60 1.52 25.92
N ALA A 119 -1.12 2.74 25.97
CA ALA A 119 -2.56 2.98 25.94
C ALA A 119 -3.12 2.78 24.54
N ALA A 120 -4.31 2.18 24.47
CA ALA A 120 -5.04 1.92 23.24
C ALA A 120 -6.23 2.87 23.10
N VAL A 121 -6.51 3.29 21.87
CA VAL A 121 -7.74 4.02 21.54
C VAL A 121 -8.93 3.07 21.69
N ARG A 122 -10.00 3.52 22.36
CA ARG A 122 -11.22 2.72 22.53
C ARG A 122 -12.08 2.74 21.28
N GLY A 123 -12.73 1.61 20.98
CA GLY A 123 -13.78 1.53 19.97
C GLY A 123 -13.29 1.69 18.52
N VAL A 124 -12.00 1.48 18.29
CA VAL A 124 -11.41 1.49 16.95
C VAL A 124 -12.07 0.40 16.11
N ARG A 125 -12.81 0.82 15.07
CA ARG A 125 -13.41 -0.10 14.10
C ARG A 125 -13.26 0.46 12.70
N TRP A 126 -12.51 -0.24 11.88
CA TRP A 126 -12.37 0.05 10.45
C TRP A 126 -13.01 -1.08 9.65
N PRO A 127 -13.67 -0.78 8.52
CA PRO A 127 -14.11 -1.84 7.61
C PRO A 127 -12.92 -2.66 7.15
N THR A 128 -13.15 -3.96 7.01
CA THR A 128 -12.16 -4.90 6.49
C THR A 128 -12.79 -5.79 5.44
N ILE A 129 -11.98 -6.65 4.82
CA ILE A 129 -12.48 -7.73 3.96
C ILE A 129 -13.49 -8.63 4.67
N LEU A 130 -13.44 -8.73 6.01
CA LEU A 130 -14.40 -9.51 6.80
C LEU A 130 -15.78 -8.85 6.88
N ASP A 131 -15.88 -7.55 6.57
CA ASP A 131 -17.12 -6.78 6.53
C ASP A 131 -17.67 -6.62 5.08
N ALA A 132 -16.98 -7.21 4.08
CA ALA A 132 -17.31 -7.04 2.66
C ALA A 132 -18.39 -8.01 2.17
N ASP A 133 -19.16 -7.59 1.15
CA ASP A 133 -20.01 -8.52 0.40
C ASP A 133 -19.10 -9.45 -0.44
N PRO A 134 -19.10 -10.78 -0.19
CA PRO A 134 -18.22 -11.72 -0.88
C PRO A 134 -18.35 -11.68 -2.41
N LEU A 135 -19.53 -11.31 -2.94
CA LEU A 135 -19.78 -11.24 -4.38
C LEU A 135 -19.13 -10.03 -5.06
N THR A 136 -18.75 -9.02 -4.27
CA THR A 136 -18.18 -7.76 -4.77
C THR A 136 -16.66 -7.73 -4.72
N ILE A 137 -16.04 -8.72 -4.06
CA ILE A 137 -14.59 -8.84 -3.96
C ILE A 137 -14.02 -9.16 -5.34
N ASN A 138 -13.21 -8.25 -5.89
CA ASN A 138 -12.64 -8.37 -7.23
C ASN A 138 -11.19 -7.89 -7.26
N ILE A 139 -10.38 -8.51 -8.13
CA ILE A 139 -9.06 -8.00 -8.48
C ILE A 139 -9.25 -6.98 -9.60
N VAL A 140 -8.82 -5.74 -9.36
CA VAL A 140 -8.91 -4.65 -10.33
C VAL A 140 -7.58 -4.39 -11.03
N GLU A 141 -6.46 -4.81 -10.43
CA GLU A 141 -5.13 -4.76 -11.00
C GLU A 141 -4.30 -5.92 -10.49
N HIS A 142 -3.55 -6.59 -11.35
CA HIS A 142 -2.65 -7.67 -10.94
C HIS A 142 -1.42 -7.77 -11.83
N SER A 143 -0.27 -7.94 -11.17
CA SER A 143 1.05 -8.14 -11.74
C SER A 143 1.84 -9.16 -10.90
N LYS A 144 3.08 -9.43 -11.31
CA LYS A 144 3.98 -10.34 -10.57
C LYS A 144 4.28 -9.86 -9.14
N THR A 145 4.31 -8.56 -8.91
CA THR A 145 4.74 -7.96 -7.63
C THR A 145 3.63 -7.19 -6.92
N GLN A 146 2.47 -7.03 -7.56
CA GLN A 146 1.38 -6.20 -7.05
C GLN A 146 0.03 -6.83 -7.34
N THR A 147 -0.90 -6.69 -6.39
CA THR A 147 -2.32 -6.97 -6.61
C THR A 147 -3.17 -5.91 -5.92
N VAL A 148 -4.12 -5.34 -6.64
CA VAL A 148 -5.12 -4.42 -6.10
C VAL A 148 -6.47 -5.12 -6.07
N MET A 149 -7.05 -5.18 -4.88
CA MET A 149 -8.36 -5.75 -4.64
C MET A 149 -9.34 -4.66 -4.24
N GLU A 150 -10.55 -4.74 -4.78
CA GLU A 150 -11.66 -3.84 -4.48
C GLU A 150 -12.89 -4.65 -4.04
N MET A 151 -13.66 -4.10 -3.12
CA MET A 151 -14.87 -4.73 -2.58
C MET A 151 -15.81 -3.68 -2.00
N ASP A 152 -17.10 -4.02 -1.97
CA ASP A 152 -18.10 -3.20 -1.30
C ASP A 152 -18.23 -3.64 0.16
N VAL A 153 -18.26 -2.65 1.06
CA VAL A 153 -18.49 -2.84 2.50
C VAL A 153 -19.71 -2.03 2.93
N VAL A 154 -20.62 -2.67 3.65
CA VAL A 154 -21.82 -2.00 4.18
C VAL A 154 -21.55 -1.52 5.61
N GLN A 155 -21.55 -0.21 5.82
CA GLN A 155 -21.40 0.39 7.14
C GLN A 155 -22.51 1.42 7.38
N ASN A 156 -23.20 1.29 8.52
CA ASN A 156 -24.27 2.20 8.92
C ASN A 156 -25.34 2.43 7.83
N GLY A 157 -25.66 1.38 7.07
CA GLY A 157 -26.64 1.43 5.97
C GLY A 157 -26.13 2.09 4.68
N ARG A 158 -24.84 2.41 4.57
CA ARG A 158 -24.20 2.93 3.34
C ARG A 158 -23.20 1.93 2.77
N THR A 159 -23.18 1.81 1.46
CA THR A 159 -22.18 1.03 0.73
C THR A 159 -20.98 1.91 0.42
N ASN A 160 -19.84 1.57 1.01
CA ASN A 160 -18.55 2.20 0.72
C ASN A 160 -17.66 1.23 -0.04
N ARG A 161 -16.69 1.77 -0.76
CA ARG A 161 -15.73 0.98 -1.53
C ARG A 161 -14.44 0.82 -0.75
N LEU A 162 -14.08 -0.40 -0.40
CA LEU A 162 -12.82 -0.75 0.26
C LEU A 162 -11.83 -1.28 -0.77
N GLN A 163 -10.63 -0.72 -0.77
CA GLN A 163 -9.56 -1.14 -1.66
C GLN A 163 -8.31 -1.51 -0.85
N TYR A 164 -7.69 -2.63 -1.20
CA TYR A 164 -6.40 -3.06 -0.71
C TYR A 164 -5.39 -3.08 -1.85
N LYS A 165 -4.17 -2.62 -1.57
CA LYS A 165 -3.01 -2.86 -2.41
C LYS A 165 -2.06 -3.81 -1.67
N VAL A 166 -1.78 -4.95 -2.29
CA VAL A 166 -0.85 -5.96 -1.79
C VAL A 166 0.37 -5.96 -2.67
N MET A 167 1.55 -5.80 -2.06
CA MET A 167 2.83 -6.04 -2.72
C MET A 167 3.35 -7.41 -2.31
N LYS A 168 4.05 -8.09 -3.22
CA LYS A 168 4.66 -9.39 -2.99
C LYS A 168 6.01 -9.43 -3.70
N GLU A 169 6.90 -10.30 -3.23
CA GLU A 169 8.14 -10.58 -3.95
C GLU A 169 7.83 -11.18 -5.33
N SER A 170 8.81 -11.19 -6.24
CA SER A 170 8.59 -11.58 -7.64
C SER A 170 8.14 -13.03 -7.84
N ASP A 171 8.38 -13.88 -6.85
CA ASP A 171 7.93 -15.28 -6.73
C ASP A 171 6.57 -15.42 -6.01
N GLY A 172 6.04 -14.31 -5.49
CA GLY A 172 4.80 -14.23 -4.73
C GLY A 172 4.97 -14.46 -3.23
N GLU A 173 6.20 -14.57 -2.72
CA GLU A 173 6.47 -14.72 -1.30
C GLU A 173 6.32 -13.39 -0.54
N ASN A 174 6.17 -13.50 0.79
CA ASN A 174 6.09 -12.39 1.75
C ASN A 174 5.11 -11.26 1.37
N PRO A 175 3.82 -11.56 1.09
CA PRO A 175 2.86 -10.52 0.77
C PRO A 175 2.70 -9.53 1.92
N LYS A 176 2.64 -8.24 1.58
CA LYS A 176 2.37 -7.13 2.51
C LYS A 176 1.24 -6.28 1.99
N VAL A 177 0.35 -5.86 2.88
CA VAL A 177 -0.61 -4.79 2.57
C VAL A 177 0.16 -3.48 2.62
N VAL A 178 0.21 -2.77 1.51
CA VAL A 178 0.92 -1.47 1.42
C VAL A 178 -0.04 -0.29 1.38
N GLN A 179 -1.31 -0.55 1.07
CA GLN A 179 -2.34 0.48 1.06
C GLN A 179 -3.70 -0.11 1.43
N LYS A 180 -4.46 0.65 2.21
CA LYS A 180 -5.87 0.39 2.49
C LYS A 180 -6.64 1.70 2.39
N THR A 181 -7.60 1.76 1.47
CA THR A 181 -8.37 2.98 1.20
C THR A 181 -9.85 2.67 1.28
N ILE A 182 -10.61 3.58 1.89
CA ILE A 182 -12.08 3.54 1.90
C ILE A 182 -12.56 4.77 1.15
N GLN A 183 -13.40 4.56 0.14
CA GLN A 183 -14.05 5.63 -0.59
C GLN A 183 -15.51 5.69 -0.15
N TYR A 184 -15.89 6.81 0.45
CA TYR A 184 -17.23 7.05 0.96
C TYR A 184 -18.12 7.58 -0.17
N ASN A 185 -19.28 6.94 -0.34
CA ASN A 185 -20.31 7.35 -1.28
C ASN A 185 -21.41 8.17 -0.58
#